data_AF-A0A7S0RAY9-F1
#
_entry.id   AF-A0A7S0RAY9-F1
#
_cell.length_a   1.000
_cell.length_b   1.000
_cell.length_c   1.000
_cell.angle_alpha   90.00
_cell.angle_beta   90.00
_cell.angle_gamma   90.00
#
_symmetry.space_group_name_H-M   'P 1'
#
loop_
_entity.id
_entity.type
_entity.pdbx_description
1 polymer ?
#
loop_
_entity_poly.entity_id
_entity_poly.type
_entity_poly.pdbx_seq_one_letter_code
_entity_poly.pdbx_strand_id
1 'polypeptide(L)'
;RTLAAADNAVMLIDAAKGLEPQTRKLFAVCRLNGLPVFTFVNKLDRPSLEPLEILDQIEKEFDLPTYAVNWPIGSGDRFRGVFYRPTSEVHLFDKTGTAGRAK
;
A
#
# COMPACT_ATOMS: atom_id res chain seq x y z
N ARG A 1 8.25 9.95 -20.68
CA ARG A 1 9.72 10.06 -20.83
C ARG A 1 10.46 9.87 -19.51
N THR A 2 9.89 10.22 -18.35
CA THR A 2 10.55 10.05 -17.03
C THR A 2 10.65 8.59 -16.54
N LEU A 3 9.71 7.72 -16.90
CA LEU A 3 9.69 6.31 -16.44
C LEU A 3 10.78 5.42 -17.06
N ALA A 4 11.35 5.80 -18.21
CA ALA A 4 12.36 4.98 -18.89
C ALA A 4 13.75 5.01 -18.22
N ALA A 5 13.94 5.89 -17.23
CA ALA A 5 15.18 6.03 -16.47
C ALA A 5 15.05 5.51 -15.02
N ALA A 6 13.90 4.96 -14.65
CA ALA A 6 13.66 4.44 -13.31
C ALA A 6 13.89 2.92 -13.28
N ASP A 7 14.59 2.44 -12.26
CA ASP A 7 14.80 0.99 -12.05
C ASP A 7 13.64 0.33 -11.30
N ASN A 8 12.80 1.14 -10.64
CA ASN A 8 11.68 0.71 -9.81
C ASN A 8 10.58 1.78 -9.72
N ALA A 9 9.39 1.37 -9.31
CA ALA A 9 8.26 2.27 -9.09
C ALA A 9 7.60 2.04 -7.72
N VAL A 10 7.05 3.11 -7.15
CA VAL A 10 6.20 3.05 -5.95
C VAL A 10 4.80 3.52 -6.32
N MET A 11 3.82 2.63 -6.15
CA MET A 11 2.40 2.92 -6.33
C MET A 11 1.78 3.34 -5.00
N LEU A 12 1.24 4.55 -4.93
CA LEU A 12 0.52 5.07 -3.78
C LEU A 12 -0.99 4.90 -3.97
N ILE A 13 -1.65 4.25 -3.02
CA ILE A 13 -3.10 4.02 -3.01
C ILE A 13 -3.71 4.73 -1.80
N ASP A 14 -4.82 5.42 -2.01
CA ASP A 14 -5.64 5.94 -0.91
C ASP A 14 -6.53 4.80 -0.38
N ALA A 15 -6.38 4.41 0.89
CA ALA A 15 -7.10 3.29 1.48
C ALA A 15 -8.63 3.46 1.44
N ALA A 16 -9.13 4.69 1.41
CA ALA A 16 -10.57 4.95 1.33
C ALA A 16 -11.13 4.81 -0.09
N LYS A 17 -10.28 4.97 -1.10
CA LYS A 17 -10.71 4.99 -2.51
C LYS A 17 -10.33 3.73 -3.28
N GLY A 18 -9.30 3.01 -2.83
CA GLY A 18 -8.75 1.89 -3.58
C GLY A 18 -8.10 2.35 -4.89
N LEU A 19 -8.21 1.52 -5.92
CA LEU A 19 -7.49 1.72 -7.17
C LEU A 19 -8.18 2.70 -8.14
N GLU A 20 -7.69 3.94 -8.18
CA GLU A 20 -8.21 4.99 -9.06
C GLU A 20 -7.78 4.82 -10.54
N PRO A 21 -8.59 5.30 -11.52
CA PRO A 21 -8.30 5.16 -12.95
C PRO A 21 -6.93 5.67 -13.42
N GLN A 22 -6.42 6.73 -12.80
CA GLN A 22 -5.11 7.30 -13.15
C GLN A 22 -3.96 6.39 -12.68
N THR A 23 -4.08 5.78 -11.51
CA THR A 23 -3.09 4.86 -10.94
C THR A 23 -2.94 3.63 -11.83
N ARG A 24 -4.04 3.14 -12.40
CA ARG A 24 -4.05 2.01 -13.37
C ARG A 24 -3.19 2.28 -14.58
N LYS A 25 -3.33 3.47 -15.18
CA LYS A 25 -2.55 3.88 -16.38
C LYS A 25 -1.06 3.92 -16.09
N LEU A 26 -0.65 4.46 -14.95
CA LEU A 26 0.75 4.55 -14.57
C LEU A 26 1.34 3.15 -14.36
N PHE A 27 0.61 2.28 -13.67
CA PHE A 27 1.07 0.92 -13.39
C PHE A 27 1.16 0.05 -14.65
N ALA A 28 0.22 0.21 -15.59
CA ALA A 28 0.30 -0.44 -16.90
C ALA A 28 1.60 -0.07 -17.64
N VAL A 29 2.03 1.19 -17.55
CA VAL A 29 3.31 1.61 -18.11
C VAL A 29 4.49 0.98 -17.36
N CYS A 30 4.48 0.92 -16.02
CA CYS A 30 5.54 0.25 -15.25
C CYS A 30 5.66 -1.23 -15.62
N ARG A 31 4.52 -1.93 -15.77
CA ARG A 31 4.47 -3.34 -16.20
C ARG A 31 5.06 -3.54 -17.59
N LEU A 32 4.69 -2.69 -18.55
CA LEU A 32 5.23 -2.75 -19.92
C LEU A 32 6.75 -2.59 -19.97
N ASN A 33 7.33 -1.89 -18.99
CA ASN A 33 8.78 -1.69 -18.87
C ASN A 33 9.46 -2.71 -17.94
N GLY A 34 8.74 -3.72 -17.44
CA GLY A 34 9.29 -4.74 -16.54
C GLY A 34 9.78 -4.20 -15.19
N LEU A 35 9.30 -3.03 -14.77
CA LEU A 35 9.75 -2.38 -13.55
C LEU A 35 9.13 -3.06 -12.32
N PRO A 36 9.94 -3.44 -11.30
CA PRO A 36 9.42 -3.83 -10.00
C PRO A 36 8.57 -2.72 -9.39
N VAL A 37 7.37 -3.07 -8.90
CA VAL A 37 6.47 -2.09 -8.28
C VAL A 37 6.19 -2.43 -6.81
N PHE A 38 6.37 -1.44 -5.95
CA PHE A 38 6.01 -1.50 -4.54
C PHE A 38 4.72 -0.74 -4.30
N THR A 39 3.76 -1.34 -3.60
CA THR A 39 2.48 -0.68 -3.30
C THR A 39 2.47 -0.17 -1.86
N PHE A 40 2.09 1.09 -1.67
CA PHE A 40 1.85 1.69 -0.36
C PHE A 40 0.39 2.13 -0.24
N VAL A 41 -0.32 1.59 0.75
CA VAL A 41 -1.70 1.95 1.08
C VAL A 41 -1.69 3.01 2.17
N ASN A 42 -2.10 4.23 1.83
CA ASN A 42 -2.03 5.42 2.67
C ASN A 42 -3.39 5.75 3.29
N LYS A 43 -3.37 6.61 4.32
CA LYS A 43 -4.57 7.15 5.01
C LYS A 43 -5.36 6.11 5.81
N LEU A 44 -4.68 5.11 6.36
CA LEU A 44 -5.28 4.11 7.26
C LEU A 44 -5.77 4.71 8.59
N ASP A 45 -5.37 5.95 8.91
CA ASP A 45 -5.92 6.77 10.01
C ASP A 45 -7.37 7.21 9.80
N ARG A 46 -7.93 6.98 8.60
CA ARG A 46 -9.31 7.30 8.21
C ARG A 46 -10.09 6.02 7.90
N PRO A 47 -11.44 6.06 7.88
CA PRO A 47 -12.24 4.95 7.38
C PRO A 47 -11.77 4.54 5.99
N SER A 48 -11.45 3.25 5.83
CA SER A 48 -10.88 2.69 4.62
C SER A 48 -11.69 1.49 4.12
N LEU A 49 -11.42 1.07 2.89
CA LEU A 49 -11.81 -0.25 2.40
C LEU A 49 -11.13 -1.34 3.21
N GLU A 50 -11.67 -2.56 3.13
CA GLU A 50 -11.04 -3.72 3.73
C GLU A 50 -9.72 -4.03 3.00
N PRO A 51 -8.62 -4.34 3.72
CA PRO A 51 -7.32 -4.57 3.10
C PRO A 51 -7.36 -5.68 2.04
N LEU A 52 -8.14 -6.74 2.27
CA LEU A 52 -8.34 -7.82 1.31
C LEU A 52 -9.01 -7.35 0.01
N GLU A 53 -9.94 -6.40 0.09
CA GLU A 53 -10.59 -5.83 -1.08
C GLU A 53 -9.59 -5.03 -1.92
N ILE A 54 -8.71 -4.26 -1.27
CA ILE A 54 -7.65 -3.51 -1.97
C ILE A 54 -6.70 -4.48 -2.69
N LEU A 55 -6.29 -5.58 -2.03
CA LEU A 55 -5.46 -6.59 -2.66
C LEU A 55 -6.16 -7.22 -3.87
N ASP A 56 -7.42 -7.65 -3.71
CA ASP A 56 -8.22 -8.24 -4.79
C ASP A 56 -8.39 -7.28 -5.98
N GLN A 57 -8.59 -5.98 -5.74
CA GLN A 57 -8.63 -4.97 -6.80
C GLN A 57 -7.31 -4.89 -7.57
N ILE A 58 -6.17 -4.92 -6.87
CA ILE A 58 -4.84 -4.89 -7.50
C ILE A 58 -4.60 -6.16 -8.31
N GLU A 59 -4.90 -7.33 -7.74
CA GLU A 59 -4.72 -8.64 -8.40
C GLU A 59 -5.57 -8.74 -9.66
N LYS A 60 -6.85 -8.35 -9.60
CA LYS A 60 -7.77 -8.37 -10.74
C LYS A 60 -7.39 -7.38 -11.84
N GLU A 61 -6.96 -6.19 -11.48
CA GLU A 61 -6.63 -5.17 -12.48
C GLU A 61 -5.32 -5.51 -13.22
N PHE A 62 -4.34 -6.05 -12.50
CA PHE A 62 -2.99 -6.22 -13.03
C PHE A 62 -2.63 -7.65 -13.36
N ASP A 63 -3.47 -8.63 -13.01
CA ASP A 63 -3.23 -10.05 -13.21
C ASP A 63 -1.88 -10.49 -12.63
N LEU A 64 -1.63 -10.04 -11.39
CA LEU A 64 -0.39 -10.27 -10.65
C LEU A 64 -0.72 -10.64 -9.21
N PRO A 65 -0.06 -11.65 -8.62
CA PRO A 65 -0.26 -11.96 -7.22
C PRO A 65 0.29 -10.83 -6.35
N THR A 66 -0.41 -10.50 -5.27
CA THR A 66 0.06 -9.52 -4.30
C THR A 66 0.64 -10.20 -3.06
N TYR A 67 1.63 -9.54 -2.45
CA TYR A 67 2.17 -9.96 -1.16
C TYR A 67 2.13 -8.78 -0.20
N ALA A 68 1.19 -8.82 0.75
CA ALA A 68 1.16 -7.85 1.83
C ALA A 68 2.34 -8.07 2.78
N VAL A 69 3.36 -7.22 2.72
CA VAL A 69 4.50 -7.26 3.67
C VAL A 69 4.06 -6.80 5.07
N ASN A 70 3.26 -5.73 5.10
CA ASN A 70 2.64 -5.18 6.30
C ASN A 70 1.13 -5.43 6.25
N TRP A 71 0.55 -5.85 7.37
CA TRP A 71 -0.89 -5.99 7.52
C TRP A 71 -1.43 -4.94 8.49
N PRO A 72 -2.41 -4.10 8.10
CA PRO A 72 -2.95 -3.09 9.00
C PRO A 72 -3.79 -3.71 10.12
N ILE A 73 -3.66 -3.15 11.32
CA ILE A 73 -4.43 -3.56 12.50
C ILE A 73 -5.51 -2.51 12.75
N GLY A 74 -6.72 -2.79 12.29
CA GLY A 74 -7.84 -1.86 12.30
C GLY A 74 -7.73 -0.78 11.21
N SER A 75 -8.69 0.15 11.22
CA SER A 75 -8.77 1.29 10.31
C SER A 75 -9.43 2.48 10.99
N GLY A 76 -9.20 3.69 10.49
CA GLY A 76 -9.81 4.91 11.01
C GLY A 76 -9.47 5.16 12.48
N ASP A 77 -10.50 5.30 13.30
CA ASP A 77 -10.34 5.48 14.74
C ASP A 77 -9.85 4.23 15.47
N ARG A 78 -9.97 3.07 14.84
CA ARG A 78 -9.49 1.80 15.37
C ARG A 78 -8.10 1.43 14.83
N PHE A 79 -7.47 2.26 14.00
CA PHE A 79 -6.13 1.99 13.50
C PHE A 79 -5.12 2.02 14.65
N ARG A 80 -4.48 0.87 14.90
CA ARG A 80 -3.50 0.68 15.98
C ARG A 80 -2.07 0.56 15.49
N GLY A 81 -1.85 0.38 14.19
CA GLY A 81 -0.54 0.12 13.62
C GLY A 81 -0.56 -0.98 12.56
N VAL A 82 0.59 -1.59 12.34
CA VAL A 82 0.77 -2.63 11.32
C VAL A 82 1.51 -3.84 11.89
N PHE A 83 1.14 -5.03 11.43
CA PHE A 83 1.88 -6.26 11.66
C PHE A 83 2.85 -6.49 10.50
N TYR A 84 4.14 -6.45 10.80
CA TYR A 84 5.20 -6.75 9.86
C TYR A 84 5.38 -8.28 9.78
N ARG A 85 4.84 -8.86 8.70
CA ARG A 85 4.72 -10.32 8.55
C ARG A 85 6.06 -11.08 8.48
N PRO A 86 7.14 -10.54 7.86
CA PRO A 86 8.40 -11.27 7.76
C PRO A 86 9.06 -11.61 9.10
N THR A 87 8.99 -10.73 10.10
CA THR A 87 9.59 -10.97 11.44
C THR A 87 8.56 -11.16 12.55
N SER A 88 7.26 -11.16 12.20
CA SER A 88 6.15 -11.24 13.16
C SER A 88 6.13 -10.13 14.21
N GLU A 89 6.56 -8.93 13.84
CA GLU A 89 6.61 -7.76 14.71
C GLU A 89 5.35 -6.89 14.55
N VAL A 90 4.92 -6.23 15.63
CA VAL A 90 3.83 -5.25 15.60
C VAL A 90 4.40 -3.86 15.78
N HIS A 91 4.20 -3.00 14.79
CA HIS A 91 4.58 -1.59 14.82
C HIS A 91 3.35 -0.78 15.17
N LEU A 92 3.30 -0.28 16.41
CA LEU A 92 2.16 0.50 16.89
C LEU A 92 2.19 1.92 16.30
N PHE A 93 1.00 2.40 15.95
CA PHE A 93 0.78 3.75 15.48
C PHE A 93 0.24 4.61 16.61
N ASP A 94 0.89 5.74 16.85
CA ASP A 94 0.43 6.73 17.81
C ASP A 94 -0.12 7.98 17.09
N LYS A 95 -1.40 8.30 17.34
CA LYS A 95 -2.06 9.50 16.82
C LYS A 95 -1.53 10.77 17.48
N THR A 96 -0.91 10.70 18.67
CA THR A 96 -0.29 11.85 19.34
C THR A 96 1.08 12.21 18.75
N GLY A 97 1.12 12.56 17.46
CA GLY A 97 2.07 13.52 16.89
C GLY A 97 3.57 13.38 17.21
N THR A 98 4.06 12.21 17.59
CA THR A 98 5.49 11.96 17.81
C THR A 98 5.88 10.75 17.00
N ALA A 99 6.17 10.98 15.71
CA ALA A 99 6.91 10.00 14.93
C ALA A 99 8.30 9.86 15.57
N GLY A 100 8.51 8.84 16.41
CA GLY A 100 9.77 8.70 17.14
C GLY A 100 9.92 7.36 17.85
N ARG A 101 10.56 6.41 17.16
CA ARG A 101 11.26 5.21 17.66
C ARG A 101 10.65 4.49 18.88
N ALA A 102 10.10 3.29 18.62
CA ALA A 102 10.00 2.27 19.66
C ALA A 102 11.40 1.94 20.21
N LYS A 103 11.53 1.92 21.54
CA LYS A 103 12.67 1.37 22.28
C LYS A 103 12.67 -0.15 22.22
#